data_AF-A0A9P9T5I4-F1
#
_entry.id   AF-A0A9P9T5I4-F1
#
_cell.length_a   1.000
_cell.length_b   1.000
_cell.length_c   1.000
_cell.angle_alpha   90.00
_cell.angle_beta   90.00
_cell.angle_gamma   90.00
#
_symmetry.space_group_name_H-M   'P 1'
#
loop_
_entity.id
_entity.type
_entity.pdbx_description
1 polymer ?
#
loop_
_entity_poly.entity_id
_entity_poly.type
_entity_poly.pdbx_seq_one_letter_code
_entity_poly.pdbx_strand_id
1 'polypeptide(L)'
;MEHIYSLRPSALINVYLLLSLIFDIARSRTIWLHGSNQSLAAVLTCTVAVQFAVLINEAVEKRTILLDRYKLVSPEQTSGIYSKSLFWWLNSLMRTGFQRVLTDQDLYQVDLDMASSVMQQKAQRKWKSASRNHQRALLWSTLKASKAAFAYCIFLRLLLIAFRYTQPFLLSRTVGFANSPTEPESIGWGLTAAIFLVFLGLAVANVNYYHMVCRFVTSVRGILITQIYARTVDLSITALNDSAAVTLMSSDTETICRGFANVHELWVVPVELGLALWLLYRQLGLALLAPAVASFISTASILAIAKYIGNAQKVWIQGIQTRVGVTASTLGSMKAIKILGLTNKVSDIT
;
A
#
# COMPACT_ATOMS: atom_id res chain seq x y z
N MET A 1 9.33 -32.03 0.92
CA MET A 1 8.00 -32.38 1.48
C MET A 1 7.03 -31.18 1.58
N GLU A 2 7.47 -29.92 1.56
CA GLU A 2 6.55 -28.77 1.61
C GLU A 2 5.77 -28.48 0.31
N HIS A 3 6.32 -28.84 -0.86
CA HIS A 3 5.73 -28.51 -2.17
C HIS A 3 4.42 -29.24 -2.52
N ILE A 4 3.97 -30.17 -1.67
CA ILE A 4 2.71 -30.91 -1.86
C ILE A 4 1.56 -30.26 -1.07
N TYR A 5 1.86 -29.55 0.03
CA TYR A 5 0.85 -28.97 0.93
C TYR A 5 0.89 -27.44 1.05
N SER A 6 2.03 -26.80 0.76
CA SER A 6 2.16 -25.34 0.75
C SER A 6 2.25 -24.81 -0.68
N LEU A 7 1.32 -23.92 -1.03
CA LEU A 7 1.29 -23.17 -2.28
C LEU A 7 2.46 -22.19 -2.46
N ARG A 8 3.17 -21.87 -1.37
CA ARG A 8 4.22 -20.83 -1.31
C ARG A 8 5.51 -21.39 -0.72
N PRO A 9 6.69 -20.94 -1.21
CA PRO A 9 7.95 -21.08 -0.48
C PRO A 9 7.83 -20.48 0.93
N SER A 10 8.50 -21.07 1.92
CA SER A 10 8.35 -20.65 3.31
C SER A 10 8.93 -19.25 3.53
N ALA A 11 8.06 -18.28 3.85
CA ALA A 11 8.48 -16.90 4.10
C ALA A 11 9.43 -16.79 5.30
N LEU A 12 9.21 -17.62 6.33
CA LEU A 12 10.04 -17.64 7.54
C LEU A 12 11.47 -18.09 7.23
N ILE A 13 11.62 -19.14 6.42
CA ILE A 13 12.93 -19.65 6.01
C ILE A 13 13.67 -18.61 5.17
N ASN A 14 12.98 -18.00 4.20
CA ASN A 14 13.58 -16.94 3.37
C ASN A 14 14.04 -15.73 4.20
N VAL A 15 13.20 -15.25 5.12
CA VAL A 15 13.58 -14.13 6.02
C VAL A 15 14.74 -14.53 6.94
N TYR A 16 14.70 -15.73 7.50
CA TYR A 16 15.80 -16.24 8.34
C TYR A 16 17.11 -16.33 7.56
N LEU A 17 17.10 -16.92 6.36
CA LEU A 17 18.28 -17.03 5.51
C LEU A 17 18.82 -15.67 5.09
N LEU A 18 17.96 -14.70 4.76
CA LEU A 18 18.37 -13.34 4.43
C LEU A 18 19.05 -12.65 5.62
N LEU A 19 18.44 -12.71 6.80
CA LEU A 19 18.97 -12.06 7.99
C LEU A 19 20.28 -12.70 8.43
N SER A 20 20.32 -14.03 8.50
CA SER A 20 21.55 -14.77 8.82
C SER A 20 22.67 -14.45 7.82
N LEU A 21 22.37 -14.41 6.52
CA LEU A 21 23.37 -14.11 5.49
C LEU A 21 24.02 -12.73 5.72
N ILE A 22 23.23 -11.71 6.07
CA ILE A 22 23.75 -10.37 6.36
C ILE A 22 24.73 -10.40 7.56
N PHE A 23 24.37 -11.13 8.62
CA PHE A 23 25.24 -11.27 9.80
C PHE A 23 26.48 -12.11 9.52
N ASP A 24 26.36 -13.17 8.73
CA ASP A 24 27.47 -14.06 8.38
C ASP A 24 28.47 -13.37 7.45
N ILE A 25 28.00 -12.52 6.52
CA ILE A 25 28.86 -11.63 5.73
C ILE A 25 29.65 -10.68 6.64
N ALA A 26 28.96 -10.03 7.60
CA ALA A 26 29.61 -9.12 8.54
C ALA A 26 30.64 -9.85 9.41
N ARG A 27 30.32 -11.06 9.89
CA ARG A 27 31.22 -11.90 10.68
C ARG A 27 32.45 -12.35 9.89
N SER A 28 32.25 -12.80 8.65
CA SER A 28 33.35 -13.20 7.76
C SER A 28 34.30 -12.04 7.50
N ARG A 29 33.77 -10.85 7.17
CA ARG A 29 34.57 -9.63 6.98
C ARG A 29 35.41 -9.30 8.22
N THR A 30 34.81 -9.31 9.41
CA THR A 30 35.50 -8.97 10.66
C THR A 30 36.68 -9.92 10.94
N ILE A 31 36.53 -11.21 10.64
CA ILE A 31 37.60 -12.20 10.85
C ILE A 31 38.72 -12.04 9.81
N TRP A 32 38.38 -11.75 8.55
CA TRP A 32 39.38 -11.40 7.53
C TRP A 32 40.21 -10.17 7.91
N LEU A 33 39.57 -9.16 8.50
CA LEU A 33 40.26 -7.96 8.98
C LEU A 33 41.17 -8.22 10.19
N HIS A 34 40.82 -9.20 11.05
CA HIS A 34 41.61 -9.53 12.24
C HIS A 34 42.86 -10.36 11.92
N GLY A 35 42.94 -10.99 10.74
CA GLY A 35 44.16 -11.65 10.22
C GLY A 35 44.65 -12.90 10.98
N SER A 36 44.09 -13.22 12.15
CA SER A 36 44.59 -14.27 13.04
C SER A 36 44.46 -15.72 12.53
N ASN A 37 43.40 -16.05 11.78
CA ASN A 37 43.09 -17.43 11.38
C ASN A 37 42.51 -17.49 9.96
N GLN A 38 43.39 -17.61 8.96
CA GLN A 38 43.00 -17.67 7.55
C GLN A 38 42.11 -18.88 7.21
N SER A 39 42.33 -20.03 7.86
CA SER A 39 41.52 -21.24 7.67
C SER A 39 40.07 -21.04 8.12
N LEU A 40 39.85 -20.44 9.30
CA LEU A 40 38.51 -20.09 9.79
C LEU A 40 37.82 -19.06 8.88
N ALA A 41 38.56 -18.06 8.39
CA ALA A 41 38.04 -17.06 7.46
C ALA A 41 37.58 -17.70 6.14
N ALA A 42 38.38 -18.61 5.58
CA ALA A 42 38.04 -19.35 4.36
C ALA A 42 36.79 -20.24 4.54
N VAL A 43 36.70 -20.98 5.65
CA VAL A 43 35.52 -21.83 5.96
C VAL A 43 34.26 -20.98 6.09
N LEU A 44 34.29 -19.87 6.84
CA LEU A 44 33.13 -18.98 6.98
C LEU A 44 32.72 -18.34 5.66
N THR A 45 33.68 -18.00 4.80
CA THR A 45 33.39 -17.47 3.45
C THR A 45 32.71 -18.53 2.58
N CYS A 46 33.13 -19.80 2.68
CA CYS A 46 32.45 -20.91 2.01
C CYS A 46 31.03 -21.11 2.55
N THR A 47 30.82 -21.01 3.87
CA THR A 47 29.48 -21.08 4.48
C THR A 47 28.57 -19.98 3.94
N VAL A 48 29.06 -18.74 3.86
CA VAL A 48 28.32 -17.61 3.27
C VAL A 48 27.96 -17.90 1.80
N ALA A 49 28.89 -18.42 1.01
CA ALA A 49 28.64 -18.75 -0.39
C ALA A 49 27.58 -19.86 -0.56
N VAL A 50 27.64 -20.90 0.27
CA VAL A 50 26.64 -21.98 0.28
C VAL A 50 25.27 -21.44 0.70
N GLN A 51 25.21 -20.64 1.76
CA GLN A 51 23.97 -20.04 2.25
C GLN A 51 23.35 -19.09 1.24
N PHE A 52 24.18 -18.34 0.50
CA PHE A 52 23.73 -17.51 -0.62
C PHE A 52 23.15 -18.37 -1.76
N ALA A 53 23.81 -19.47 -2.11
CA ALA A 53 23.30 -20.41 -3.12
C ALA A 53 21.95 -21.04 -2.69
N VAL A 54 21.83 -21.42 -1.41
CA VAL A 54 20.58 -21.93 -0.83
C VAL A 54 19.49 -20.84 -0.87
N LEU A 55 19.83 -19.60 -0.52
CA LEU A 55 18.91 -18.47 -0.59
C LEU A 55 18.39 -18.24 -2.01
N ILE A 56 19.26 -18.26 -3.02
CA ILE A 56 18.85 -18.14 -4.43
C ILE A 56 17.94 -19.29 -4.82
N ASN A 57 18.31 -20.53 -4.49
CA ASN A 57 17.51 -21.70 -4.86
C ASN A 57 16.13 -21.70 -4.19
N GLU A 58 16.02 -21.18 -2.98
CA GLU A 58 14.75 -21.02 -2.28
C GLU A 58 13.95 -19.80 -2.78
N ALA A 59 14.63 -18.74 -3.24
CA ALA A 59 14.01 -17.56 -3.82
C ALA A 59 13.48 -17.79 -5.24
N VAL A 60 14.11 -18.69 -6.01
CA VAL A 60 13.67 -19.07 -7.36
C VAL A 60 12.34 -19.81 -7.28
N GLU A 61 11.34 -19.27 -7.98
CA GLU A 61 9.99 -19.79 -7.94
C GLU A 61 9.88 -21.11 -8.69
N LYS A 62 9.57 -22.19 -7.98
CA LYS A 62 9.43 -23.55 -8.53
C LYS A 62 8.05 -23.79 -9.17
N ARG A 63 7.56 -22.84 -9.98
CA ARG A 63 6.21 -22.88 -10.57
C ARG A 63 6.01 -24.04 -11.54
N THR A 64 7.07 -24.47 -12.21
CA THR A 64 7.07 -25.57 -13.19
C THR A 64 6.80 -26.94 -12.56
N ILE A 65 6.96 -27.06 -11.24
CA ILE A 65 6.81 -28.32 -10.49
C ILE A 65 5.43 -28.37 -9.77
N LEU A 66 4.62 -27.31 -9.88
CA LEU A 66 3.29 -27.27 -9.27
C LEU A 66 2.33 -28.24 -9.97
N LEU A 67 1.54 -28.96 -9.17
CA LEU A 67 0.47 -29.84 -9.64
C LEU A 67 -0.51 -29.08 -10.55
N ASP A 68 -1.09 -29.74 -11.55
CA ASP A 68 -1.99 -29.13 -12.53
C ASP A 68 -3.17 -28.36 -11.92
N ARG A 69 -3.66 -28.81 -10.75
CA ARG A 69 -4.72 -28.14 -9.98
C ARG A 69 -4.34 -26.70 -9.55
N TYR A 70 -3.05 -26.40 -9.42
CA TYR A 70 -2.55 -25.10 -8.97
C TYR A 70 -2.08 -24.19 -10.12
N LYS A 71 -2.14 -24.63 -11.38
CA LYS A 71 -1.79 -23.79 -12.54
C LYS A 71 -2.73 -22.61 -12.75
N LEU A 72 -3.98 -22.71 -12.29
CA LEU A 72 -5.00 -21.66 -12.40
C LEU A 72 -4.95 -20.64 -11.24
N VAL A 73 -4.09 -20.88 -10.24
CA VAL A 73 -3.96 -20.01 -9.06
C VAL A 73 -3.19 -18.74 -9.45
N SER A 74 -3.57 -17.61 -8.85
CA SER A 74 -2.90 -16.34 -9.09
C SER A 74 -1.39 -16.42 -8.83
N PRO A 75 -0.54 -15.93 -9.74
CA PRO A 75 0.90 -15.79 -9.54
C PRO A 75 1.30 -15.17 -8.22
N GLU A 76 0.53 -14.18 -7.74
CA GLU A 76 0.80 -13.53 -6.45
C GLU A 76 0.74 -14.54 -5.28
N GLN A 77 -0.12 -15.55 -5.39
CA GLN A 77 -0.28 -16.58 -4.36
C GLN A 77 0.76 -17.69 -4.47
N THR A 78 1.42 -17.89 -5.61
CA THR A 78 2.49 -18.88 -5.76
C THR A 78 3.89 -18.27 -5.58
N SER A 79 3.98 -16.94 -5.62
CA SER A 79 5.24 -16.20 -5.55
C SER A 79 5.88 -16.30 -4.16
N GLY A 80 7.20 -16.45 -4.15
CA GLY A 80 8.00 -16.31 -2.94
C GLY A 80 7.98 -14.88 -2.38
N ILE A 81 8.50 -14.69 -1.17
CA ILE A 81 8.46 -13.38 -0.51
C ILE A 81 9.19 -12.28 -1.31
N TYR A 82 10.32 -12.59 -1.95
CA TYR A 82 11.08 -11.62 -2.75
C TYR A 82 10.33 -11.17 -3.99
N SER A 83 9.83 -12.12 -4.78
CA SER A 83 9.04 -11.83 -5.98
C SER A 83 7.77 -11.07 -5.65
N LYS A 84 7.11 -11.41 -4.54
CA LYS A 84 5.95 -10.68 -4.06
C LYS A 84 6.29 -9.26 -3.62
N SER A 85 7.37 -9.08 -2.84
CA SER A 85 7.79 -7.77 -2.33
C SER A 85 8.32 -6.84 -3.42
N LEU A 86 8.92 -7.38 -4.49
CA LEU A 86 9.44 -6.62 -5.63
C LEU A 86 8.50 -6.61 -6.83
N PHE A 87 7.30 -7.19 -6.73
CA PHE A 87 6.32 -7.29 -7.83
C PHE A 87 6.86 -7.99 -9.08
N TRP A 88 7.82 -8.89 -8.91
CA TRP A 88 8.45 -9.58 -10.03
C TRP A 88 7.45 -10.41 -10.85
N TRP A 89 6.46 -11.01 -10.16
CA TRP A 89 5.38 -11.77 -10.79
C TRP A 89 4.51 -10.96 -11.76
N LEU A 90 4.48 -9.62 -11.63
CA LEU A 90 3.71 -8.73 -12.49
C LEU A 90 4.40 -8.49 -13.84
N ASN A 91 5.72 -8.70 -13.93
CA ASN A 91 6.50 -8.43 -15.15
C ASN A 91 5.98 -9.18 -16.38
N SER A 92 5.48 -10.42 -16.20
CA SER A 92 4.90 -11.19 -17.30
C SER A 92 3.66 -10.51 -17.88
N LEU A 93 2.80 -9.95 -17.02
CA LEU A 93 1.60 -9.24 -17.45
C LEU A 93 1.95 -7.90 -18.10
N MET A 94 2.90 -7.16 -17.51
CA MET A 94 3.39 -5.89 -18.07
C MET A 94 4.02 -6.07 -19.44
N ARG A 95 4.81 -7.14 -19.63
CA ARG A 95 5.40 -7.46 -20.95
C ARG A 95 4.33 -7.81 -21.98
N THR A 96 3.29 -8.54 -21.57
CA THR A 96 2.15 -8.85 -22.45
C THR A 96 1.40 -7.58 -22.83
N GLY A 97 1.13 -6.70 -21.87
CA GLY A 97 0.50 -5.39 -22.10
C GLY A 97 1.33 -4.44 -22.97
N PHE A 98 2.66 -4.58 -22.97
CA PHE A 98 3.54 -3.85 -23.88
C PHE A 98 3.44 -4.37 -25.33
N GLN A 99 3.15 -5.66 -25.50
CA GLN A 99 3.10 -6.30 -26.82
C GLN A 99 1.69 -6.26 -27.45
N ARG A 100 0.64 -6.31 -26.63
CA ARG A 100 -0.76 -6.31 -27.08
C ARG A 100 -1.69 -5.69 -26.04
N VAL A 101 -2.87 -5.26 -26.50
CA VAL A 101 -3.96 -4.84 -25.59
C VAL A 101 -4.39 -6.04 -24.75
N LEU A 102 -4.44 -5.85 -23.43
CA LEU A 102 -4.84 -6.88 -22.48
C LEU A 102 -6.34 -7.18 -22.60
N THR A 103 -6.68 -8.46 -22.54
CA THR A 103 -8.06 -8.95 -22.47
C THR A 103 -8.35 -9.55 -21.10
N ASP A 104 -9.62 -9.77 -20.77
CA ASP A 104 -10.02 -10.36 -19.48
C ASP A 104 -9.38 -11.74 -19.21
N GLN A 105 -9.04 -12.48 -20.27
CA GLN A 105 -8.38 -13.79 -20.19
C GLN A 105 -6.89 -13.68 -19.81
N ASP A 106 -6.26 -12.53 -20.05
CA ASP A 106 -4.86 -12.28 -19.68
C ASP A 106 -4.71 -11.92 -18.19
N LEU A 107 -5.81 -11.51 -17.54
CA LEU A 107 -5.81 -11.09 -16.15
C LEU A 107 -5.78 -12.29 -15.21
N TYR A 108 -4.98 -12.16 -14.16
CA TYR A 108 -4.91 -13.19 -13.13
C TYR A 108 -6.17 -13.21 -12.29
N GLN A 109 -6.57 -14.41 -11.87
CA GLN A 109 -7.65 -14.57 -10.91
C GLN A 109 -7.32 -13.90 -9.58
N VAL A 110 -8.39 -13.45 -8.90
CA VAL A 110 -8.28 -12.87 -7.57
C VAL A 110 -7.81 -13.93 -6.58
N ASP A 111 -6.98 -13.52 -5.62
CA ASP A 111 -6.54 -14.37 -4.51
C ASP A 111 -7.76 -15.02 -3.82
N LEU A 112 -7.70 -16.34 -3.62
CA LEU A 112 -8.76 -17.13 -2.96
C LEU A 112 -9.22 -16.52 -1.63
N ASP A 113 -8.31 -15.91 -0.87
CA ASP A 113 -8.64 -15.28 0.41
C ASP A 113 -9.50 -14.03 0.27
N MET A 114 -9.46 -13.39 -0.90
CA MET A 114 -10.21 -12.17 -1.26
C MET A 114 -11.41 -12.48 -2.16
N ALA A 115 -11.67 -13.75 -2.48
CA ALA A 115 -12.85 -14.16 -3.24
C ALA A 115 -14.13 -13.75 -2.49
N SER A 116 -15.14 -13.30 -3.25
CA SER A 116 -16.39 -12.76 -2.68
C SER A 116 -17.11 -13.72 -1.74
N SER A 117 -17.12 -15.03 -2.05
CA SER A 117 -17.73 -16.07 -1.20
C SER A 117 -17.04 -16.19 0.16
N VAL A 118 -15.71 -16.13 0.18
CA VAL A 118 -14.90 -16.19 1.40
C VAL A 118 -15.07 -14.91 2.22
N MET A 119 -15.04 -13.75 1.56
CA MET A 119 -15.28 -12.44 2.18
C MET A 119 -16.68 -12.36 2.79
N GLN A 120 -17.71 -12.84 2.08
CA GLN A 120 -19.08 -12.92 2.57
C GLN A 120 -19.18 -13.75 3.84
N GLN A 121 -18.60 -14.96 3.83
CA GLN A 121 -18.66 -15.87 4.97
C GLN A 121 -17.95 -15.25 6.19
N LYS A 122 -16.76 -14.66 6.00
CA LYS A 122 -16.01 -13.95 7.05
C LYS A 122 -16.83 -12.77 7.60
N ALA A 123 -17.43 -11.97 6.73
CA ALA A 123 -18.24 -10.82 7.10
C ALA A 123 -19.52 -11.22 7.86
N GLN A 124 -20.27 -12.20 7.37
CA GLN A 124 -21.50 -12.67 7.99
C GLN A 124 -21.26 -13.25 9.39
N ARG A 125 -20.17 -14.03 9.56
CA ARG A 125 -19.79 -14.56 10.88
C ARG A 125 -19.53 -13.42 11.87
N LYS A 126 -18.78 -12.38 11.47
CA LYS A 126 -18.49 -11.23 12.33
C LYS A 126 -19.72 -10.37 12.58
N TRP A 127 -20.57 -10.18 11.57
CA TRP A 127 -21.81 -9.43 11.69
C TRP A 127 -22.81 -10.10 12.64
N LYS A 128 -22.97 -11.42 12.58
CA LYS A 128 -23.81 -12.18 13.52
C LYS A 128 -23.34 -12.08 14.96
N SER A 129 -22.03 -12.02 15.19
CA SER A 129 -21.44 -11.85 16.52
C SER A 129 -21.45 -10.40 17.04
N ALA A 130 -21.79 -9.42 16.20
CA ALA A 130 -21.75 -8.01 16.58
C ALA A 130 -23.05 -7.62 17.31
N SER A 131 -22.92 -6.91 18.43
CA SER A 131 -24.06 -6.30 19.10
C SER A 131 -24.65 -5.21 18.20
N ARG A 132 -25.92 -5.37 17.83
CA ARG A 132 -26.64 -4.45 16.94
C ARG A 132 -26.99 -3.11 17.61
N ASN A 133 -26.86 -3.03 18.94
CA ASN A 133 -27.18 -1.82 19.70
C ASN A 133 -26.09 -0.74 19.66
N HIS A 134 -24.92 -1.02 19.04
CA HIS A 134 -23.85 -0.05 18.94
C HIS A 134 -23.98 0.81 17.67
N GLN A 135 -23.96 2.14 17.80
CA GLN A 135 -24.11 3.13 16.72
C GLN A 135 -23.07 3.00 15.56
N ARG A 136 -22.09 2.10 15.69
CA ARG A 136 -20.99 1.87 14.72
C ARG A 136 -20.70 0.38 14.50
N ALA A 137 -21.69 -0.49 14.73
CA ALA A 137 -21.52 -1.94 14.64
C ALA A 137 -20.97 -2.40 13.27
N LEU A 138 -21.40 -1.76 12.18
CA LEU A 138 -20.93 -2.10 10.82
C LEU A 138 -19.44 -1.83 10.65
N LEU A 139 -18.96 -0.64 11.05
CA LEU A 139 -17.55 -0.26 10.97
C LEU A 139 -16.67 -1.26 11.73
N TRP A 140 -17.05 -1.57 12.98
CA TRP A 140 -16.29 -2.50 13.81
C TRP A 140 -16.35 -3.94 13.30
N SER A 141 -17.50 -4.38 12.77
CA SER A 141 -17.63 -5.70 12.17
C SER A 141 -16.76 -5.85 10.92
N THR A 142 -16.74 -4.83 10.06
CA THR A 142 -15.91 -4.80 8.84
C THR A 142 -14.43 -4.81 9.20
N LEU A 143 -13.98 -3.96 10.13
CA LEU A 143 -12.58 -3.96 10.62
C LEU A 143 -12.19 -5.31 11.25
N LYS A 144 -13.09 -5.92 12.03
CA LYS A 144 -12.85 -7.25 12.63
C LYS A 144 -12.78 -8.35 11.56
N ALA A 145 -13.51 -8.22 10.46
CA ALA A 145 -13.49 -9.15 9.33
C ALA A 145 -12.20 -9.02 8.51
N SER A 146 -11.65 -7.80 8.36
CA SER A 146 -10.40 -7.51 7.66
C SER A 146 -9.16 -7.37 8.58
N LYS A 147 -9.25 -7.86 9.83
CA LYS A 147 -8.23 -7.66 10.88
C LYS A 147 -6.81 -8.08 10.48
N ALA A 148 -6.67 -9.13 9.67
CA ALA A 148 -5.37 -9.65 9.26
C ALA A 148 -4.66 -8.68 8.31
N ALA A 149 -5.38 -8.17 7.31
CA ALA A 149 -4.87 -7.15 6.40
C ALA A 149 -4.55 -5.85 7.15
N PHE A 150 -5.44 -5.42 8.05
CA PHE A 150 -5.23 -4.24 8.87
C PHE A 150 -3.98 -4.32 9.76
N ALA A 151 -3.77 -5.46 10.43
CA ALA A 151 -2.60 -5.67 11.28
C ALA A 151 -1.28 -5.70 10.46
N TYR A 152 -1.31 -6.32 9.28
CA TYR A 152 -0.13 -6.35 8.41
C TYR A 152 0.22 -4.95 7.85
N CYS A 153 -0.78 -4.11 7.54
CA CYS A 153 -0.55 -2.70 7.22
C CYS A 153 0.17 -1.95 8.34
N ILE A 154 -0.23 -2.16 9.61
CA ILE A 154 0.43 -1.52 10.76
C ILE A 154 1.89 -1.94 10.83
N PHE A 155 2.18 -3.24 10.76
CA PHE A 155 3.55 -3.75 10.81
C PHE A 155 4.44 -3.12 9.71
N LEU A 156 3.97 -3.12 8.45
CA LEU A 156 4.71 -2.53 7.35
C LEU A 156 4.87 -1.00 7.48
N ARG A 157 3.87 -0.32 8.03
CA ARG A 157 3.93 1.12 8.27
C ARG A 157 4.95 1.47 9.33
N LEU A 158 5.06 0.68 10.41
CA LEU A 158 6.10 0.84 11.42
C LEU A 158 7.50 0.64 10.84
N LEU A 159 7.68 -0.37 9.98
CA LEU A 159 8.95 -0.59 9.27
C LEU A 159 9.31 0.60 8.37
N LEU A 160 8.33 1.14 7.65
CA LEU A 160 8.49 2.32 6.81
C LEU A 160 8.91 3.56 7.63
N ILE A 161 8.29 3.79 8.79
CA ILE A 161 8.67 4.86 9.73
C ILE A 161 10.12 4.66 10.19
N ALA A 162 10.49 3.44 10.59
CA ALA A 162 11.83 3.14 11.05
C ALA A 162 12.89 3.49 9.99
N PHE A 163 12.72 3.06 8.74
CA PHE A 163 13.67 3.40 7.67
C PHE A 163 13.69 4.90 7.37
N ARG A 164 12.52 5.56 7.34
CA ARG A 164 12.43 7.00 7.03
C ARG A 164 13.15 7.87 8.04
N TYR A 165 12.96 7.60 9.33
CA TYR A 165 13.58 8.38 10.39
C TYR A 165 15.00 7.94 10.74
N THR A 166 15.50 6.83 10.18
CA THR A 166 16.92 6.46 10.25
C THR A 166 17.81 7.39 9.40
N GLN A 167 17.27 7.94 8.31
CA GLN A 167 18.00 8.82 7.38
C GLN A 167 18.69 10.04 8.03
N PRO A 168 18.04 10.85 8.88
CA PRO A 168 18.71 11.99 9.52
C PRO A 168 19.90 11.58 10.41
N PHE A 169 19.86 10.40 11.04
CA PHE A 169 21.00 9.89 11.82
C PHE A 169 22.18 9.50 10.91
N LEU A 170 21.90 8.83 9.80
CA LEU A 170 22.93 8.51 8.81
C LEU A 170 23.55 9.76 8.23
N LEU A 171 22.73 10.76 7.90
CA LEU A 171 23.21 12.05 7.40
C LEU A 171 24.10 12.74 8.44
N SER A 172 23.66 12.84 9.69
CA SER A 172 24.46 13.43 10.78
C SER A 172 25.81 12.72 10.95
N ARG A 173 25.83 11.38 10.94
CA ARG A 173 27.08 10.61 11.05
C ARG A 173 27.98 10.78 9.82
N THR A 174 27.40 10.93 8.64
CA THR A 174 28.12 11.15 7.37
C THR A 174 28.78 12.50 7.36
N VAL A 175 28.06 13.55 7.77
CA VAL A 175 28.65 14.89 7.92
C VAL A 175 29.76 14.88 8.97
N GLY A 176 29.57 14.19 10.09
CA GLY A 176 30.61 14.01 11.11
C GLY A 176 31.87 13.30 10.58
N PHE A 177 31.70 12.24 9.78
CA PHE A 177 32.80 11.54 9.11
C PHE A 177 33.53 12.47 8.13
N ALA A 178 32.78 13.20 7.29
CA ALA A 178 33.36 14.11 6.29
C ALA A 178 34.18 15.25 6.91
N ASN A 179 33.81 15.69 8.12
CA ASN A 179 34.53 16.74 8.86
C ASN A 179 35.72 16.22 9.68
N SER A 180 35.94 14.90 9.76
CA SER A 180 36.96 14.29 10.62
C SER A 180 38.04 13.59 9.77
N PRO A 181 39.17 14.24 9.47
CA PRO A 181 40.22 13.68 8.61
C PRO A 181 40.97 12.49 9.23
N THR A 182 40.75 12.22 10.53
CA THR A 182 41.44 11.16 11.29
C THR A 182 40.68 9.84 11.36
N GLU A 183 39.43 9.79 10.87
CA GLU A 183 38.64 8.56 10.92
C GLU A 183 39.08 7.56 9.83
N PRO A 184 39.16 6.25 10.15
CA PRO A 184 39.56 5.25 9.19
C PRO A 184 38.53 5.08 8.07
N GLU A 185 39.00 4.92 6.82
CA GLU A 185 38.15 4.75 5.62
C GLU A 185 37.14 3.61 5.73
N SER A 186 37.44 2.57 6.53
CA SER A 186 36.55 1.45 6.79
C SER A 186 35.17 1.86 7.34
N ILE A 187 35.10 2.98 8.05
CA ILE A 187 33.85 3.57 8.55
C ILE A 187 33.04 4.17 7.40
N GLY A 188 33.72 4.87 6.47
CA GLY A 188 33.10 5.44 5.27
C GLY A 188 32.39 4.37 4.43
N TRP A 189 33.09 3.26 4.14
CA TRP A 189 32.48 2.12 3.41
C TRP A 189 31.29 1.51 4.16
N GLY A 190 31.38 1.39 5.50
CA GLY A 190 30.27 0.92 6.32
C GLY A 190 29.06 1.85 6.24
N LEU A 191 29.29 3.16 6.23
CA LEU A 191 28.26 4.17 6.15
C LEU A 191 27.59 4.21 4.77
N THR A 192 28.35 4.08 3.68
CA THR A 192 27.83 3.93 2.32
C THR A 192 26.92 2.69 2.22
N ALA A 193 27.36 1.55 2.77
CA ALA A 193 26.55 0.33 2.79
C ALA A 193 25.26 0.51 3.63
N ALA A 194 25.35 1.18 4.78
CA ALA A 194 24.19 1.47 5.62
C ALA A 194 23.17 2.39 4.93
N ILE A 195 23.64 3.42 4.22
CA ILE A 195 22.81 4.31 3.40
C ILE A 195 22.08 3.50 2.33
N PHE A 196 22.82 2.69 1.55
CA PHE A 196 22.22 1.84 0.53
C PHE A 196 21.13 0.91 1.11
N LEU A 197 21.41 0.24 2.22
CA LEU A 197 20.47 -0.66 2.89
C LEU A 197 19.21 0.08 3.38
N VAL A 198 19.36 1.27 3.97
CA VAL A 198 18.23 2.05 4.48
C VAL A 198 17.35 2.56 3.33
N PHE A 199 17.92 3.05 2.24
CA PHE A 199 17.14 3.50 1.08
C PHE A 199 16.47 2.33 0.34
N LEU A 200 17.17 1.19 0.20
CA LEU A 200 16.56 -0.03 -0.36
C LEU A 200 15.42 -0.54 0.52
N GLY A 201 15.64 -0.60 1.83
CA GLY A 201 14.63 -0.98 2.83
C GLY A 201 13.43 -0.04 2.82
N LEU A 202 13.66 1.27 2.69
CA LEU A 202 12.61 2.27 2.55
C LEU A 202 11.77 2.01 1.30
N ALA A 203 12.40 1.80 0.14
CA ALA A 203 11.70 1.54 -1.11
C ALA A 203 10.85 0.26 -1.01
N VAL A 204 11.43 -0.84 -0.53
CA VAL A 204 10.70 -2.12 -0.36
C VAL A 204 9.55 -1.97 0.64
N ALA A 205 9.78 -1.38 1.81
CA ALA A 205 8.74 -1.18 2.82
C ALA A 205 7.61 -0.29 2.30
N ASN A 206 7.93 0.75 1.53
CA ASN A 206 6.96 1.66 0.93
C ASN A 206 6.03 0.94 -0.06
N VAL A 207 6.60 0.20 -1.01
CA VAL A 207 5.80 -0.53 -2.00
C VAL A 207 4.94 -1.61 -1.33
N ASN A 208 5.50 -2.35 -0.37
CA ASN A 208 4.75 -3.38 0.36
C ASN A 208 3.61 -2.78 1.21
N TYR A 209 3.84 -1.62 1.83
CA TYR A 209 2.82 -0.90 2.59
C TYR A 209 1.63 -0.53 1.70
N TYR A 210 1.88 0.18 0.59
CA TYR A 210 0.80 0.59 -0.31
C TYR A 210 0.08 -0.59 -0.94
N HIS A 211 0.79 -1.67 -1.27
CA HIS A 211 0.16 -2.91 -1.72
C HIS A 211 -0.81 -3.48 -0.69
N MET A 212 -0.41 -3.55 0.58
CA MET A 212 -1.31 -4.05 1.61
C MET A 212 -2.47 -3.10 1.86
N VAL A 213 -2.27 -1.77 1.78
CA VAL A 213 -3.37 -0.80 1.84
C VAL A 213 -4.38 -1.06 0.73
N CYS A 214 -3.93 -1.27 -0.51
CA CYS A 214 -4.81 -1.63 -1.63
C CYS A 214 -5.56 -2.94 -1.35
N ARG A 215 -4.88 -3.99 -0.88
CA ARG A 215 -5.53 -5.27 -0.52
C ARG A 215 -6.53 -5.11 0.62
N PHE A 216 -6.21 -4.31 1.62
CA PHE A 216 -7.10 -4.00 2.75
C PHE A 216 -8.37 -3.27 2.27
N VAL A 217 -8.21 -2.21 1.48
CA VAL A 217 -9.34 -1.44 0.93
C VAL A 217 -10.20 -2.29 0.00
N THR A 218 -9.59 -3.09 -0.88
CA THR A 218 -10.33 -4.04 -1.74
C THR A 218 -11.09 -5.07 -0.92
N SER A 219 -10.51 -5.57 0.18
CA SER A 219 -11.20 -6.48 1.10
C SER A 219 -12.41 -5.80 1.76
N VAL A 220 -12.25 -4.54 2.20
CA VAL A 220 -13.35 -3.73 2.75
C VAL A 220 -14.45 -3.54 1.70
N ARG A 221 -14.10 -3.18 0.46
CA ARG A 221 -15.04 -3.05 -0.66
C ARG A 221 -15.83 -4.33 -0.88
N GLY A 222 -15.12 -5.46 -1.01
CA GLY A 222 -15.74 -6.78 -1.20
C GLY A 222 -16.69 -7.17 -0.06
N ILE A 223 -16.31 -6.89 1.19
CA ILE A 223 -17.16 -7.12 2.36
C ILE A 223 -18.44 -6.28 2.31
N LEU A 224 -18.32 -4.97 2.03
CA LEU A 224 -19.45 -4.04 2.02
C LEU A 224 -20.42 -4.36 0.88
N ILE A 225 -19.94 -4.49 -0.36
CA ILE A 225 -20.78 -4.80 -1.51
C ILE A 225 -21.51 -6.12 -1.29
N THR A 226 -20.83 -7.15 -0.79
CA THR A 226 -21.47 -8.46 -0.61
C THR A 226 -22.50 -8.46 0.53
N GLN A 227 -22.30 -7.65 1.59
CA GLN A 227 -23.31 -7.45 2.64
C GLN A 227 -24.52 -6.69 2.11
N ILE A 228 -24.31 -5.60 1.35
CA ILE A 228 -25.39 -4.83 0.74
C ILE A 228 -26.18 -5.74 -0.20
N TYR A 229 -25.49 -6.50 -1.07
CA TYR A 229 -26.12 -7.43 -2.01
C TYR A 229 -26.95 -8.51 -1.31
N ALA A 230 -26.41 -9.15 -0.27
CA ALA A 230 -27.15 -10.14 0.51
C ALA A 230 -28.41 -9.52 1.15
N ARG A 231 -28.34 -8.26 1.59
CA ARG A 231 -29.52 -7.55 2.12
C ARG A 231 -30.51 -7.14 1.05
N THR A 232 -30.05 -6.72 -0.12
CA THR A 232 -30.92 -6.38 -1.25
C THR A 232 -31.76 -7.57 -1.69
N VAL A 233 -31.19 -8.78 -1.71
CA VAL A 233 -31.90 -10.02 -2.09
C VAL A 233 -32.86 -10.52 -0.98
N ASP A 234 -32.58 -10.23 0.29
CA ASP A 234 -33.45 -10.60 1.42
C ASP A 234 -34.65 -9.63 1.63
N LEU A 235 -34.58 -8.40 1.09
CA LEU A 235 -35.61 -7.37 1.30
C LEU A 235 -36.84 -7.63 0.41
N SER A 236 -38.03 -7.31 0.94
CA SER A 236 -39.25 -7.34 0.13
C SER A 236 -39.21 -6.28 -0.97
N ILE A 237 -39.81 -6.57 -2.13
CA ILE A 237 -39.86 -5.67 -3.29
C ILE A 237 -40.46 -4.30 -2.91
N THR A 238 -41.42 -4.28 -1.99
CA THR A 238 -42.06 -3.05 -1.48
C THR A 238 -41.15 -2.17 -0.64
N ALA A 239 -40.11 -2.74 0.00
CA ALA A 239 -39.14 -2.00 0.79
C ALA A 239 -37.88 -1.63 -0.01
N LEU A 240 -37.74 -2.14 -1.24
CA LEU A 240 -36.57 -1.94 -2.07
C LEU A 240 -36.74 -0.71 -2.97
N ASN A 241 -35.77 0.20 -2.89
CA ASN A 241 -35.57 1.24 -3.89
C ASN A 241 -34.31 0.90 -4.69
N ASP A 242 -34.49 0.42 -5.92
CA ASP A 242 -33.40 -0.05 -6.79
C ASP A 242 -32.28 1.00 -6.94
N SER A 243 -32.66 2.27 -7.08
CA SER A 243 -31.72 3.38 -7.20
C SER A 243 -30.87 3.56 -5.93
N ALA A 244 -31.46 3.37 -4.75
CA ALA A 244 -30.76 3.48 -3.47
C ALA A 244 -29.76 2.31 -3.27
N ALA A 245 -30.14 1.08 -3.65
CA ALA A 245 -29.25 -0.08 -3.56
C ALA A 245 -28.04 0.05 -4.49
N VAL A 246 -28.24 0.51 -5.73
CA VAL A 246 -27.15 0.76 -6.69
C VAL A 246 -26.23 1.88 -6.19
N THR A 247 -26.78 2.95 -5.60
CA THR A 247 -26.01 4.04 -5.01
C THR A 247 -25.14 3.57 -3.85
N LEU A 248 -25.70 2.73 -2.96
CA LEU A 248 -24.98 2.13 -1.83
C LEU A 248 -23.80 1.26 -2.29
N MET A 249 -24.01 0.41 -3.30
CA MET A 249 -22.96 -0.49 -3.82
C MET A 249 -21.87 0.25 -4.61
N SER A 250 -22.15 1.44 -5.13
CA SER A 250 -21.23 2.23 -5.94
C SER A 250 -20.64 3.42 -5.16
N SER A 251 -21.30 4.58 -5.22
CA SER A 251 -20.80 5.87 -4.72
C SER A 251 -20.51 5.87 -3.21
N ASP A 252 -21.40 5.29 -2.40
CA ASP A 252 -21.25 5.32 -0.95
C ASP A 252 -20.12 4.39 -0.50
N THR A 253 -20.10 3.16 -1.03
CA THR A 253 -19.00 2.21 -0.77
C THR A 253 -17.66 2.78 -1.22
N GLU A 254 -17.60 3.46 -2.38
CA GLU A 254 -16.38 4.08 -2.87
C GLU A 254 -15.88 5.20 -1.94
N THR A 255 -16.80 6.01 -1.42
CA THR A 255 -16.48 7.07 -0.45
C THR A 255 -15.95 6.48 0.85
N ILE A 256 -16.55 5.39 1.35
CA ILE A 256 -16.06 4.65 2.51
C ILE A 256 -14.65 4.07 2.24
N CYS A 257 -14.43 3.45 1.08
CA CYS A 257 -13.14 2.88 0.70
C CYS A 257 -12.03 3.93 0.65
N ARG A 258 -12.30 5.11 0.09
CA ARG A 258 -11.36 6.25 0.10
C ARG A 258 -11.03 6.72 1.51
N GLY A 259 -12.00 6.68 2.44
CA GLY A 259 -11.74 6.92 3.85
C GLY A 259 -10.83 5.87 4.48
N PHE A 260 -11.11 4.58 4.24
CA PHE A 260 -10.29 3.47 4.75
C PHE A 260 -8.87 3.44 4.18
N ALA A 261 -8.65 3.94 2.96
CA ALA A 261 -7.31 4.08 2.39
C ALA A 261 -6.39 4.96 3.26
N ASN A 262 -6.95 5.94 3.96
CA ASN A 262 -6.23 6.88 4.82
C ASN A 262 -6.32 6.56 6.31
N VAL A 263 -6.92 5.43 6.71
CA VAL A 263 -7.17 5.12 8.12
C VAL A 263 -5.89 5.05 8.97
N HIS A 264 -4.78 4.59 8.37
CA HIS A 264 -3.51 4.50 9.08
C HIS A 264 -2.85 5.87 9.29
N GLU A 265 -3.18 6.89 8.50
CA GLU A 265 -2.65 8.24 8.70
C GLU A 265 -3.12 8.85 10.03
N LEU A 266 -4.28 8.42 10.55
CA LEU A 266 -4.83 8.92 11.82
C LEU A 266 -3.89 8.71 13.02
N TRP A 267 -3.19 7.57 13.07
CA TRP A 267 -2.24 7.28 14.16
C TRP A 267 -0.80 7.56 13.74
N VAL A 268 -0.48 7.45 12.45
CA VAL A 268 0.88 7.70 11.96
C VAL A 268 1.25 9.17 12.04
N VAL A 269 0.37 10.08 11.62
CA VAL A 269 0.67 11.52 11.61
C VAL A 269 1.08 12.04 13.00
N PRO A 270 0.36 11.73 14.10
CA PRO A 270 0.79 12.10 15.45
C PRO A 270 2.14 11.50 15.86
N VAL A 271 2.39 10.22 15.53
CA VAL A 271 3.65 9.54 15.84
C VAL A 271 4.82 10.18 15.09
N GLU A 272 4.65 10.42 13.80
CA GLU A 272 5.65 11.05 12.93
C GLU A 272 5.92 12.50 13.33
N LEU A 273 4.90 13.25 13.72
CA LEU A 273 5.03 14.59 14.26
C LEU A 273 5.84 14.59 15.56
N GLY A 274 5.52 13.69 16.49
CA GLY A 274 6.27 13.54 17.74
C GLY A 274 7.74 13.19 17.51
N LEU A 275 8.00 12.22 16.62
CA LEU A 275 9.37 11.84 16.24
C LEU A 275 10.13 12.99 15.56
N ALA A 276 9.48 13.71 14.63
CA ALA A 276 10.11 14.83 13.93
C ALA A 276 10.46 15.98 14.90
N LEU A 277 9.54 16.36 15.79
CA LEU A 277 9.79 17.38 16.80
C LEU A 277 10.92 16.97 17.76
N TRP A 278 10.93 15.72 18.21
CA TRP A 278 11.99 15.21 19.08
C TRP A 278 13.36 15.24 18.40
N LEU A 279 13.46 14.79 17.13
CA LEU A 279 14.70 14.83 16.37
C LEU A 279 15.20 16.25 16.10
N LEU A 280 14.29 17.16 15.74
CA LEU A 280 14.63 18.56 15.51
C LEU A 280 15.08 19.24 16.81
N TYR A 281 14.42 18.97 17.93
CA TYR A 281 14.83 19.50 19.23
C TYR A 281 16.24 19.03 19.59
N ARG A 282 16.57 17.76 19.32
CA ARG A 282 17.92 17.23 19.55
C ARG A 282 18.99 17.93 18.70
N GLN A 283 18.67 18.34 17.48
CA GLN A 283 19.64 18.96 16.56
C GLN A 283 19.74 20.49 16.72
N LEU A 284 18.62 21.17 17.02
CA LEU A 284 18.49 22.63 16.97
C LEU A 284 18.12 23.27 18.33
N GLY A 285 17.82 22.46 19.35
CA GLY A 285 17.35 22.95 20.65
C GLY A 285 16.06 23.78 20.52
N LEU A 286 16.03 24.93 21.21
CA LEU A 286 14.87 25.83 21.20
C LEU A 286 14.62 26.52 19.86
N ALA A 287 15.58 26.52 18.93
CA ALA A 287 15.39 27.09 17.60
C ALA A 287 14.30 26.36 16.79
N LEU A 288 13.90 25.14 17.19
CA LEU A 288 12.73 24.43 16.65
C LEU A 288 11.41 25.22 16.77
N LEU A 289 11.30 26.15 17.72
CA LEU A 289 10.07 26.92 17.92
C LEU A 289 9.69 27.71 16.65
N ALA A 290 10.66 28.24 15.90
CA ALA A 290 10.39 29.00 14.68
C ALA A 290 9.66 28.16 13.60
N PRO A 291 10.20 27.02 13.12
CA PRO A 291 9.49 26.17 12.16
C PRO A 291 8.22 25.52 12.74
N ALA A 292 8.16 25.26 14.06
CA ALA A 292 6.95 24.73 14.69
C ALA A 292 5.80 25.75 14.65
N VAL A 293 6.05 27.01 14.99
CA VAL A 293 5.07 28.10 14.90
C VAL A 293 4.63 28.32 13.44
N ALA A 294 5.59 28.35 12.50
CA ALA A 294 5.26 28.47 11.07
C ALA A 294 4.36 27.32 10.58
N SER A 295 4.65 26.08 10.98
CA SER A 295 3.84 24.90 10.64
C SER A 295 2.45 24.95 11.26
N PHE A 296 2.34 25.45 12.50
CA PHE A 296 1.05 25.63 13.17
C PHE A 296 0.19 26.69 12.46
N ILE A 297 0.77 27.84 12.10
CA ILE A 297 0.08 28.90 11.35
C ILE A 297 -0.38 28.39 9.97
N SER A 298 0.47 27.62 9.28
CA SER A 298 0.12 27.01 7.99
C SER A 298 -1.06 26.05 8.15
N THR A 299 -1.02 25.17 9.16
CA THR A 299 -2.10 24.22 9.44
C THR A 299 -3.42 24.94 9.79
N ALA A 300 -3.36 25.97 10.64
CA ALA A 300 -4.53 26.77 11.00
C ALA A 300 -5.14 27.47 9.78
N SER A 301 -4.30 28.02 8.90
CA SER A 301 -4.72 28.64 7.64
C SER A 301 -5.42 27.63 6.72
N ILE A 302 -4.86 26.43 6.56
CA ILE A 302 -5.48 25.36 5.77
C ILE A 302 -6.85 24.98 6.33
N LEU A 303 -6.96 24.82 7.65
CA LEU A 303 -8.24 24.48 8.30
C LEU A 303 -9.28 25.59 8.17
N ALA A 304 -8.87 26.86 8.19
CA ALA A 304 -9.76 27.98 7.94
C ALA A 304 -10.30 27.97 6.50
N ILE A 305 -9.41 27.80 5.50
CA ILE A 305 -9.78 27.75 4.08
C ILE A 305 -10.67 26.53 3.78
N ALA A 306 -10.36 25.37 4.37
CA ALA A 306 -11.11 24.13 4.17
C ALA A 306 -12.61 24.25 4.50
N LYS A 307 -13.00 25.16 5.41
CA LYS A 307 -14.42 25.40 5.72
C LYS A 307 -15.19 26.03 4.55
N TYR A 308 -14.52 26.81 3.70
CA TYR A 308 -15.14 27.51 2.58
C TYR A 308 -15.10 26.67 1.29
N ILE A 309 -14.08 25.83 1.12
CA ILE A 309 -13.85 25.09 -0.12
C ILE A 309 -15.04 24.18 -0.48
N GLY A 310 -15.70 23.57 0.51
CA GLY A 310 -16.83 22.68 0.27
C GLY A 310 -18.04 23.40 -0.35
N ASN A 311 -18.40 24.58 0.16
CA ASN A 311 -19.49 25.38 -0.39
C ASN A 311 -19.14 25.94 -1.76
N ALA A 312 -17.90 26.43 -1.95
CA ALA A 312 -17.44 26.90 -3.24
C ALA A 312 -17.45 25.78 -4.30
N GLN A 313 -16.97 24.59 -3.94
CA GLN A 313 -16.99 23.42 -4.80
C GLN A 313 -18.41 22.98 -5.13
N LYS A 314 -19.36 23.10 -4.20
CA LYS A 314 -20.79 22.83 -4.46
C LYS A 314 -21.36 23.77 -5.52
N VAL A 315 -21.15 25.08 -5.39
CA VAL A 315 -21.61 26.08 -6.36
C VAL A 315 -20.97 25.84 -7.73
N TRP A 316 -19.66 25.57 -7.75
CA TRP A 316 -18.91 25.23 -8.96
C TRP A 316 -19.48 24.00 -9.67
N ILE A 317 -19.72 22.91 -8.94
CA ILE A 317 -20.30 21.67 -9.49
C ILE A 317 -21.71 21.93 -10.03
N GLN A 318 -22.53 22.72 -9.32
CA GLN A 318 -23.86 23.09 -9.79
C GLN A 318 -23.80 23.86 -11.11
N GLY A 319 -22.87 24.81 -11.25
CA GLY A 319 -22.64 25.52 -12.51
C GLY A 319 -22.22 24.59 -13.66
N ILE A 320 -21.33 23.62 -13.39
CA ILE A 320 -20.96 22.59 -14.36
C ILE A 320 -22.17 21.76 -14.79
N GLN A 321 -23.01 21.32 -13.85
CA GLN A 321 -24.19 20.51 -14.16
C GLN A 321 -25.19 21.29 -15.02
N THR A 322 -25.45 22.55 -14.70
CA THR A 322 -26.30 23.42 -15.54
C THR A 322 -25.73 23.56 -16.95
N ARG A 323 -24.43 23.87 -17.06
CA ARG A 323 -23.77 24.01 -18.37
C ARG A 323 -23.89 22.73 -19.20
N VAL A 324 -23.53 21.58 -18.62
CA VAL A 324 -23.62 20.27 -19.29
C VAL A 324 -25.06 19.97 -19.72
N GLY A 325 -26.04 20.26 -18.88
CA GLY A 325 -27.46 20.08 -19.21
C GLY A 325 -27.92 20.95 -20.39
N VAL A 326 -27.57 22.24 -20.39
CA VAL A 326 -27.92 23.16 -21.49
C VAL A 326 -27.24 22.73 -22.78
N THR A 327 -25.93 22.44 -22.75
CA THR A 327 -25.19 22.00 -23.94
C THR A 327 -25.77 20.69 -24.51
N ALA A 328 -26.14 19.73 -23.66
CA ALA A 328 -26.76 18.48 -24.09
C ALA A 328 -28.13 18.71 -24.76
N SER A 329 -28.96 19.60 -24.20
CA SER A 329 -30.26 19.97 -24.78
C SER A 329 -30.11 20.67 -26.13
N THR A 330 -29.16 21.61 -26.22
CA THR A 330 -28.80 22.30 -27.47
C THR A 330 -28.35 21.33 -28.55
N LEU A 331 -27.46 20.38 -28.22
CA LEU A 331 -27.02 19.34 -29.15
C LEU A 331 -28.17 18.43 -29.58
N GLY A 332 -29.04 18.04 -28.64
CA GLY A 332 -30.24 17.25 -28.95
C GLY A 332 -31.18 17.95 -29.92
N SER A 333 -31.25 19.28 -29.87
CA SER A 333 -32.11 20.12 -30.72
C SER A 333 -31.37 20.82 -31.87
N MET A 334 -30.14 20.41 -32.18
CA MET A 334 -29.24 21.16 -33.07
C MET A 334 -29.81 21.41 -34.46
N LYS A 335 -30.57 20.45 -35.01
CA LYS A 335 -31.23 20.60 -36.33
C LYS A 335 -32.25 21.73 -36.32
N ALA A 336 -33.10 21.80 -35.29
CA ALA A 336 -34.11 22.86 -35.16
C ALA A 336 -33.45 24.22 -34.97
N ILE A 337 -32.40 24.30 -34.15
CA ILE A 337 -31.64 25.53 -33.89
C ILE A 337 -30.98 26.05 -35.18
N LYS A 338 -30.41 25.17 -36.01
CA LYS A 338 -29.84 25.53 -37.31
C LYS A 338 -30.91 26.01 -38.31
N ILE A 339 -32.05 25.34 -38.38
CA ILE A 339 -33.17 25.73 -39.28
C ILE A 339 -33.72 27.11 -38.90
N LEU A 340 -33.78 27.41 -37.61
CA LEU A 340 -34.23 28.71 -37.09
C LEU A 340 -33.14 29.81 -37.19
N GLY A 341 -31.92 29.49 -37.62
CA GLY A 341 -30.82 30.45 -37.70
C GLY A 341 -30.33 30.96 -36.33
N LEU A 342 -30.66 30.27 -35.23
CA LEU A 342 -30.40 30.72 -33.85
C LEU A 342 -29.01 30.30 -33.33
N THR A 343 -28.19 29.65 -34.15
CA THR A 343 -26.90 29.06 -33.76
C THR A 343 -26.02 30.04 -32.98
N ASN A 344 -25.85 31.27 -33.46
CA ASN A 344 -24.99 32.27 -32.83
C ASN A 344 -25.53 32.75 -31.47
N LYS A 345 -26.86 32.87 -31.34
CA LYS A 345 -27.48 33.27 -30.06
C LYS A 345 -27.38 32.17 -29.02
N VAL A 346 -27.49 30.92 -29.44
CA VAL A 346 -27.40 29.78 -28.51
C VAL A 346 -25.95 29.52 -28.10
N SER A 347 -24.98 29.73 -29.00
CA SER A 347 -23.55 29.59 -28.67
C SER A 347 -23.08 30.59 -27.61
N ASP A 348 -23.69 31.77 -27.50
CA ASP A 348 -23.33 32.78 -26.50
C ASP A 348 -23.89 32.45 -25.10
N ILE A 349 -24.87 31.55 -25.00
CA ILE A 349 -25.56 31.18 -23.76
C ILE A 349 -24.94 29.91 -23.13
N THR A 350 -24.37 29.03 -23.96
CA THR A 350 -23.61 27.83 -23.55
C THR A 350 -22.15 28.13 -23.30
#